data_AF-A0AAP6SFK9-F1
#
_entry.id   AF-A0AAP6SFK9-F1
#
_cell.length_a   1.000
_cell.length_b   1.000
_cell.length_c   1.000
_cell.angle_alpha   90.00
_cell.angle_beta   90.00
_cell.angle_gamma   90.00
#
_symmetry.space_group_name_H-M   'P 1'
#
loop_
_entity.id
_entity.type
_entity.pdbx_description
1 polymer ?
#
loop_
_entity_poly.entity_id
_entity_poly.type
_entity_poly.pdbx_seq_one_letter_code
_entity_poly.pdbx_strand_id
1 'polypeptide(L)'
;MSHLGIPTFRYIMQRSGRKPTACSCDRCKSQCHTPCLGTPEDIEKLIDAGYRDRLAPTSWFAGMLMGVINRPIEMVQPKVENGWCTFYHDGLCELHDKGLKPTEGRLSHHSISVDNFNPKKSLAWLVAKEWLPLQNELIRK
;
A
#
# COMPACT_ATOMS: atom_id res chain seq x y z
N MET A 1 -3.61 -2.12 -13.83
CA MET A 1 -4.51 -1.14 -14.46
C MET A 1 -3.76 0.13 -14.84
N SER A 2 -3.58 0.44 -16.12
CA SER A 2 -3.01 1.73 -16.52
C SER A 2 -4.02 2.87 -16.34
N HIS A 3 -3.62 3.98 -15.71
CA HIS A 3 -4.44 5.20 -15.71
C HIS A 3 -4.15 5.99 -16.98
N LEU A 4 -5.00 5.87 -18.00
CA LEU A 4 -4.85 6.61 -19.26
C LEU A 4 -3.44 6.42 -19.89
N GLY A 5 -2.93 5.19 -19.87
CA GLY A 5 -1.59 4.84 -20.38
C GLY A 5 -0.43 5.13 -19.42
N ILE A 6 -0.68 5.64 -18.21
CA ILE A 6 0.34 5.86 -17.18
C ILE A 6 0.35 4.66 -16.20
N PRO A 7 1.53 4.10 -15.87
CA PRO A 7 1.64 3.06 -14.85
C PRO A 7 1.10 3.53 -13.49
N THR A 8 0.40 2.65 -12.75
CA THR A 8 -0.22 2.97 -11.45
C THR A 8 0.75 3.62 -10.48
N PHE A 9 1.97 3.08 -10.36
CA PHE A 9 3.00 3.66 -9.51
C PHE A 9 3.31 5.14 -9.85
N ARG A 10 3.45 5.47 -11.15
CA ARG A 10 3.73 6.83 -11.61
C ARG A 10 2.53 7.75 -11.39
N TYR A 11 1.32 7.25 -11.60
CA TYR A 11 0.09 7.99 -11.29
C TYR A 11 0.03 8.33 -9.79
N ILE A 12 0.24 7.36 -8.91
CA ILE A 12 0.21 7.57 -7.44
C ILE A 12 1.30 8.54 -7.00
N MET A 13 2.51 8.46 -7.56
CA MET A 13 3.56 9.46 -7.33
C MET A 13 3.12 10.88 -7.70
N GLN A 14 2.56 11.07 -8.90
CA GLN A 14 2.12 12.38 -9.38
C GLN A 14 0.99 12.95 -8.52
N ARG A 15 0.03 12.12 -8.11
CA ARG A 15 -1.13 12.54 -7.32
C ARG A 15 -0.79 12.83 -5.86
N SER A 16 0.08 12.02 -5.27
CA SER A 16 0.54 12.21 -3.89
C SER A 16 1.59 13.30 -3.75
N GLY A 17 2.29 13.66 -4.85
CA GLY A 17 3.44 14.56 -4.83
C GLY A 17 4.69 13.94 -4.21
N ARG A 18 4.68 12.63 -3.93
CA ARG A 18 5.76 11.92 -3.24
C ARG A 18 6.76 11.34 -4.22
N LYS A 19 8.02 11.25 -3.76
CA LYS A 19 9.12 10.61 -4.48
C LYS A 19 9.54 9.32 -3.77
N PRO A 20 10.05 8.32 -4.51
CA PRO A 20 10.60 7.11 -3.90
C PRO A 20 11.65 7.46 -2.85
N THR A 21 11.55 6.84 -1.69
CA THR A 21 12.46 7.11 -0.56
C THR A 21 12.93 5.80 0.07
N ALA A 22 14.22 5.76 0.44
CA ALA A 22 14.91 4.60 1.01
C ALA A 22 15.57 4.95 2.36
N CYS A 23 14.80 5.57 3.26
CA CYS A 23 15.31 5.97 4.56
C CYS A 23 15.29 4.80 5.55
N SER A 24 16.42 4.55 6.21
CA SER A 24 16.64 3.47 7.18
C SER A 24 16.73 3.96 8.64
N CYS A 25 16.27 5.18 8.94
CA CYS A 25 16.22 5.65 10.33
C CYS A 25 15.17 4.89 11.14
N ASP A 26 15.29 4.91 12.47
CA ASP A 26 14.40 4.12 13.34
C ASP A 26 12.93 4.51 13.25
N ARG A 27 12.63 5.77 12.91
CA ARG A 27 11.25 6.23 12.64
C ARG A 27 10.67 5.69 11.33
N CYS A 28 11.51 5.39 10.34
CA CYS A 28 11.08 4.72 9.12
C CYS A 28 10.96 3.21 9.32
N LYS A 29 11.86 2.62 10.10
CA LYS A 29 11.77 1.21 10.48
C LYS A 29 10.51 0.93 11.29
N SER A 30 10.18 1.78 12.27
CA SER A 30 9.00 1.62 13.13
C SER A 30 7.67 1.66 12.36
N GLN A 31 7.61 2.27 11.18
CA GLN A 31 6.41 2.21 10.34
C GLN A 31 6.06 0.78 9.92
N CYS A 32 7.01 -0.16 9.93
CA CYS A 32 6.74 -1.56 9.62
C CYS A 32 5.88 -2.27 10.68
N HIS A 33 5.55 -1.66 11.82
CA HIS A 33 4.51 -2.18 12.71
C HIS A 33 3.13 -2.25 12.03
N THR A 34 2.90 -1.37 11.04
CA THR A 34 1.74 -1.42 10.17
C THR A 34 2.22 -1.77 8.76
N PRO A 35 1.86 -2.95 8.22
CA PRO A 35 2.22 -3.31 6.87
C PRO A 35 1.81 -2.23 5.86
N CYS A 36 2.73 -1.87 4.97
CA CYS A 36 2.42 -0.90 3.93
C CYS A 36 1.48 -1.52 2.88
N LEU A 37 0.58 -0.70 2.36
CA LEU A 37 -0.41 -1.07 1.36
C LEU A 37 0.21 -1.20 -0.03
N GLY A 38 -0.20 -2.25 -0.74
CA GLY A 38 0.04 -2.49 -2.15
C GLY A 38 -1.22 -2.30 -2.99
N THR A 39 -1.00 -1.86 -4.23
CA THR A 39 -2.02 -1.93 -5.29
C THR A 39 -2.22 -3.40 -5.72
N PRO A 40 -3.30 -3.75 -6.45
CA PRO A 40 -3.45 -5.11 -6.99
C PRO A 40 -2.22 -5.59 -7.76
N GLU A 41 -1.59 -4.72 -8.56
CA GLU A 41 -0.36 -5.03 -9.31
C GLU A 41 0.84 -5.32 -8.40
N ASP A 42 0.95 -4.63 -7.26
CA ASP A 42 2.02 -4.91 -6.29
C ASP A 42 1.82 -6.30 -5.67
N ILE A 43 0.57 -6.65 -5.38
CA ILE A 43 0.23 -7.93 -4.76
C ILE A 43 0.38 -9.09 -5.73
N GLU A 44 0.01 -8.92 -6.99
CA GLU A 44 0.29 -9.90 -8.06
C GLU A 44 1.79 -10.19 -8.15
N LYS A 45 2.64 -9.15 -8.14
CA LYS A 45 4.10 -9.34 -8.15
C LYS A 45 4.62 -10.08 -6.92
N LEU A 46 4.04 -9.85 -5.74
CA LEU A 46 4.40 -10.61 -4.54
C LEU A 46 3.99 -12.07 -4.64
N ILE A 47 2.80 -12.34 -5.18
CA ILE A 47 2.31 -13.69 -5.43
C ILE A 47 3.23 -14.41 -6.43
N ASP A 48 3.55 -13.76 -7.55
CA ASP A 48 4.41 -14.32 -8.60
C ASP A 48 5.85 -14.58 -8.10
N ALA A 49 6.31 -13.76 -7.14
CA ALA A 49 7.58 -13.95 -6.45
C ALA A 49 7.55 -15.03 -5.35
N GLY A 50 6.42 -15.71 -5.14
CA GLY A 50 6.29 -16.83 -4.21
C GLY A 50 5.86 -16.46 -2.79
N TYR A 51 5.41 -15.22 -2.53
CA TYR A 51 5.06 -14.73 -1.19
C TYR A 51 3.57 -14.83 -0.85
N ARG A 52 2.80 -15.67 -1.55
CA ARG A 52 1.34 -15.79 -1.37
C ARG A 52 0.96 -16.11 0.09
N ASP A 53 1.71 -16.97 0.74
CA ASP A 53 1.51 -17.42 2.12
C ASP A 53 1.74 -16.31 3.16
N ARG A 54 2.38 -15.22 2.79
CA ARG A 54 2.66 -14.04 3.65
C ARG A 54 1.64 -12.91 3.45
N LEU A 55 0.60 -13.16 2.67
CA LEU A 55 -0.48 -12.22 2.40
C LEU A 55 -1.78 -12.65 3.08
N ALA A 56 -2.63 -11.70 3.45
CA ALA A 56 -3.95 -11.96 4.03
C ALA A 56 -5.02 -11.02 3.47
N PRO A 57 -6.28 -11.48 3.41
CA PRO A 57 -7.43 -10.59 3.24
C PRO A 57 -7.41 -9.47 4.29
N THR A 58 -7.71 -8.26 3.86
CA THR A 58 -7.63 -7.04 4.67
C THR A 58 -8.80 -6.13 4.32
N SER A 59 -9.66 -5.84 5.30
CA SER A 59 -10.72 -4.85 5.17
C SER A 59 -10.20 -3.48 5.61
N TRP A 60 -10.05 -2.54 4.69
CA TRP A 60 -9.48 -1.23 4.96
C TRP A 60 -10.56 -0.16 5.15
N PHE A 61 -10.59 0.46 6.34
CA PHE A 61 -11.67 1.36 6.77
C PHE A 61 -11.32 2.86 6.73
N ALA A 62 -10.06 3.25 6.50
CA ALA A 62 -9.67 4.66 6.66
C ALA A 62 -10.39 5.61 5.68
N GLY A 63 -10.81 5.12 4.51
CA GLY A 63 -11.63 5.88 3.55
C GLY A 63 -13.00 6.27 4.12
N MET A 64 -13.57 5.44 4.99
CA MET A 64 -14.82 5.75 5.70
C MET A 64 -14.59 6.83 6.74
N LEU A 65 -13.49 6.75 7.50
CA LEU A 65 -13.09 7.78 8.46
C LEU A 65 -12.81 9.14 7.78
N MET A 66 -12.30 9.12 6.55
CA MET A 66 -12.10 10.32 5.72
C MET A 66 -13.38 10.81 5.02
N GLY A 67 -14.50 10.10 5.11
CA GLY A 67 -15.77 10.48 4.47
C GLY A 67 -15.79 10.38 2.95
N VAL A 68 -14.92 9.56 2.33
CA VAL A 68 -14.84 9.42 0.86
C VAL A 68 -15.48 8.15 0.30
N ILE A 69 -15.82 7.22 1.17
CA ILE A 69 -16.55 5.99 0.84
C ILE A 69 -17.37 5.56 2.06
N ASN A 70 -18.47 4.82 1.84
CA ASN A 70 -19.39 4.37 2.88
C ASN A 70 -19.28 2.86 3.21
N ARG A 71 -18.26 2.18 2.67
CA ARG A 71 -17.98 0.76 2.88
C ARG A 71 -16.46 0.52 2.98
N PRO A 72 -16.01 -0.57 3.64
CA PRO A 72 -14.61 -0.94 3.63
C PRO A 72 -14.14 -1.27 2.20
N ILE A 73 -12.85 -1.09 1.97
CA ILE A 73 -12.19 -1.59 0.77
C ILE A 73 -11.56 -2.93 1.12
N GLU A 74 -12.07 -4.00 0.52
CA GLU A 74 -11.48 -5.33 0.63
C GLU A 74 -10.22 -5.47 -0.24
N MET A 75 -9.12 -5.86 0.39
CA MET A 75 -7.78 -5.89 -0.18
C MET A 75 -7.10 -7.21 0.21
N VAL A 76 -6.00 -7.54 -0.48
CA VAL A 76 -5.03 -8.54 0.00
C VAL A 76 -3.75 -7.79 0.31
N GLN A 77 -3.20 -7.93 1.51
CA GLN A 77 -2.03 -7.17 1.97
C GLN A 77 -1.05 -8.04 2.75
N PRO A 78 0.21 -7.60 2.96
CA PRO A 78 1.14 -8.32 3.81
C PRO A 78 0.62 -8.51 5.24
N LYS A 79 0.89 -9.68 5.82
CA LYS A 79 0.48 -10.04 7.18
C LYS A 79 1.23 -9.24 8.24
N VAL A 80 0.60 -9.13 9.41
CA VAL A 80 1.29 -8.82 10.67
C VAL A 80 1.67 -10.13 11.35
N GLU A 81 2.95 -10.27 11.70
CA GLU A 81 3.52 -11.38 12.46
C GLU A 81 4.30 -10.79 13.63
N ASN A 82 3.98 -11.22 14.86
CA ASN A 82 4.62 -10.75 16.09
C ASN A 82 4.65 -9.20 16.25
N GLY A 83 3.59 -8.52 15.79
CA GLY A 83 3.48 -7.06 15.89
C GLY A 83 4.24 -6.28 14.81
N TRP A 84 4.78 -6.96 13.80
CA TRP A 84 5.49 -6.37 12.67
C TRP A 84 4.96 -6.88 11.35
N CYS A 85 5.17 -6.14 10.27
CA CYS A 85 5.00 -6.66 8.92
C CYS A 85 5.82 -7.94 8.76
N THR A 86 5.23 -8.99 8.17
CA THR A 86 5.93 -10.26 7.91
C THR A 86 7.27 -10.06 7.20
N PHE A 87 7.38 -9.06 6.31
CA PHE A 87 8.61 -8.72 5.58
C PHE A 87 9.64 -7.91 6.37
N TYR A 88 9.42 -7.65 7.65
CA TYR A 88 10.38 -7.01 8.54
C TYR A 88 11.36 -8.04 9.07
N HIS A 89 12.64 -7.87 8.76
CA HIS A 89 13.71 -8.76 9.16
C HIS A 89 14.97 -7.94 9.48
N ASP A 90 15.57 -8.18 10.65
CA ASP A 90 16.79 -7.52 11.12
C ASP A 90 16.80 -5.99 10.98
N GLY A 91 15.68 -5.36 11.31
CA GLY A 91 15.57 -3.90 11.29
C GLY A 91 15.29 -3.31 9.91
N LEU A 92 15.13 -4.11 8.87
CA LEU A 92 14.88 -3.66 7.50
C LEU A 92 13.74 -4.45 6.84
N CYS A 93 13.26 -3.96 5.71
CA CYS A 93 12.27 -4.66 4.91
C CYS A 93 12.99 -5.50 3.85
N GLU A 94 12.79 -6.83 3.84
CA GLU A 94 13.47 -7.74 2.90
C GLU A 94 13.10 -7.50 1.42
N LEU A 95 12.02 -6.77 1.17
CA LEU A 95 11.54 -6.46 -0.18
C LEU A 95 12.22 -5.22 -0.79
N HIS A 96 13.02 -4.48 -0.01
CA HIS A 96 13.56 -3.19 -0.41
C HIS A 96 14.40 -3.28 -1.68
N ASP A 97 15.38 -4.19 -1.69
CA ASP A 97 16.34 -4.34 -2.79
C ASP A 97 15.82 -5.24 -3.92
N LYS A 98 14.67 -5.89 -3.69
CA LYS A 98 14.03 -6.80 -4.66
C LYS A 98 13.11 -6.07 -5.63
N GLY A 99 12.88 -4.77 -5.44
CA GLY A 99 11.89 -4.01 -6.22
C GLY A 99 10.44 -4.46 -5.97
N LEU A 100 10.20 -5.20 -4.89
CA LEU A 100 8.90 -5.81 -4.54
C LEU A 100 8.18 -5.08 -3.40
N LYS A 101 8.80 -4.07 -2.79
CA LYS A 101 8.17 -3.29 -1.72
C LYS A 101 6.86 -2.66 -2.22
N PRO A 102 5.73 -2.82 -1.52
CA PRO A 102 4.45 -2.24 -1.93
C PRO A 102 4.52 -0.72 -2.17
N THR A 103 3.65 -0.21 -3.05
CA THR A 103 3.68 1.20 -3.48
C THR A 103 3.64 2.19 -2.32
N GLU A 104 2.80 1.97 -1.30
CA GLU A 104 2.78 2.86 -0.13
C GLU A 104 4.14 2.89 0.56
N GLY A 105 4.74 1.72 0.78
CA GLY A 105 6.03 1.60 1.47
C GLY A 105 7.20 2.21 0.70
N ARG A 106 7.12 2.27 -0.63
CA ARG A 106 8.12 2.93 -1.50
C ARG A 106 8.03 4.45 -1.45
N LEU A 107 6.84 4.98 -1.16
CA LEU A 107 6.54 6.42 -1.16
C LEU A 107 6.36 6.99 0.25
N SER A 108 6.48 6.18 1.29
CA SER A 108 6.39 6.64 2.68
C SER A 108 7.71 7.21 3.20
N HIS A 109 7.62 8.18 4.11
CA HIS A 109 8.74 8.77 4.83
C HIS A 109 8.24 9.29 6.19
N HIS A 110 9.08 9.23 7.23
CA HIS A 110 8.72 9.61 8.59
C HIS A 110 8.37 11.10 8.78
N SER A 111 8.64 11.96 7.79
CA SER A 111 8.29 13.39 7.83
C SER A 111 6.86 13.67 7.35
N ILE A 112 6.12 12.66 6.89
CA ILE A 112 4.82 12.86 6.27
C ILE A 112 3.71 12.63 7.30
N SER A 113 3.09 13.72 7.78
CA SER A 113 2.08 13.66 8.85
C SER A 113 0.70 14.19 8.46
N VAL A 114 0.59 15.32 7.75
CA VAL A 114 -0.69 16.06 7.61
C VAL A 114 -1.46 15.79 6.30
N ASP A 115 -0.77 15.61 5.17
CA ASP A 115 -1.41 15.39 3.86
C ASP A 115 -2.22 14.07 3.75
N ASN A 116 -2.11 13.17 4.75
CA ASN A 116 -2.80 11.89 4.78
C ASN A 116 -4.34 12.03 4.89
N PHE A 117 -4.85 13.16 5.37
CA PHE A 117 -6.30 13.42 5.49
C PHE A 117 -6.90 14.12 4.27
N ASN A 118 -6.11 14.55 3.29
CA ASN A 118 -6.62 15.03 2.02
C ASN A 118 -6.71 13.86 1.03
N PRO A 119 -7.91 13.36 0.66
CA PRO A 119 -8.04 12.19 -0.20
C PRO A 119 -7.37 12.36 -1.57
N LYS A 120 -7.21 13.59 -2.08
CA LYS A 120 -6.54 13.81 -3.37
C LYS A 120 -5.03 13.51 -3.33
N LYS A 121 -4.41 13.57 -2.14
CA LYS A 121 -2.98 13.39 -1.90
C LYS A 121 -2.64 12.20 -1.00
N SER A 122 -3.62 11.70 -0.23
CA SER A 122 -3.45 10.61 0.73
C SER A 122 -2.93 9.38 0.03
N LEU A 123 -1.72 8.98 0.39
CA LEU A 123 -1.04 7.84 -0.24
C LEU A 123 -1.81 6.55 -0.01
N ALA A 124 -2.25 6.31 1.23
CA ALA A 124 -3.04 5.15 1.59
C ALA A 124 -4.35 5.06 0.78
N TRP A 125 -5.07 6.18 0.65
CA TRP A 125 -6.28 6.24 -0.18
C TRP A 125 -5.99 5.97 -1.66
N LEU A 126 -4.94 6.62 -2.21
CA LEU A 126 -4.56 6.47 -3.61
C LEU A 126 -4.16 5.04 -3.96
N VAL A 127 -3.61 4.29 -3.01
CA VAL A 127 -3.33 2.85 -3.18
C VAL A 127 -4.60 2.02 -2.98
N ALA A 128 -5.36 2.26 -1.90
CA ALA A 128 -6.53 1.45 -1.57
C ALA A 128 -7.63 1.52 -2.63
N LYS A 129 -7.88 2.71 -3.20
CA LYS A 129 -8.94 2.88 -4.22
C LYS A 129 -8.71 2.07 -5.50
N GLU A 130 -7.47 1.62 -5.77
CA GLU A 130 -7.14 0.78 -6.93
C GLU A 130 -7.78 -0.62 -6.84
N TRP A 131 -8.27 -1.02 -5.66
CA TRP A 131 -8.98 -2.27 -5.46
C TRP A 131 -10.48 -2.19 -5.76
N LEU A 132 -11.05 -0.98 -5.78
CA LEU A 132 -12.50 -0.78 -5.97
C LEU A 132 -13.04 -1.34 -7.31
N PRO A 133 -12.35 -1.20 -8.45
CA PRO A 133 -12.82 -1.78 -9.70
C PRO A 133 -13.05 -3.30 -9.61
N LEU A 134 -12.13 -4.02 -8.96
CA LEU A 134 -12.20 -5.48 -8.79
C LEU A 134 -13.41 -5.91 -7.94
N GLN A 135 -13.79 -5.10 -6.95
CA GLN A 135 -14.95 -5.38 -6.10
C GLN A 135 -16.28 -5.08 -6.80
N ASN A 136 -16.30 -4.07 -7.67
CA ASN A 136 -17.50 -3.74 -8.43
C ASN A 136 -17.81 -4.78 -9.51
N GLU A 137 -16.79 -5.44 -10.05
CA GLU A 137 -16.95 -6.56 -10.99
C GLU A 137 -17.58 -7.79 -10.32
N LEU A 138 -17.29 -8.03 -9.04
CA LEU A 138 -17.87 -9.14 -8.26
C LEU A 138 -19.35 -8.95 -7.92
N ILE A 139 -19.84 -7.71 -7.86
CA ILE A 139 -21.26 -7.40 -7.59
C ILE A 139 -22.12 -7.52 -8.85
N ARG A 140 -21.51 -7.51 -10.04
CA ARG A 140 -22.20 -7.53 -11.34
C ARG A 140 -22.30 -8.93 -11.97
N LYS A 141 -21.81 -9.97 -11.29
CA LYS A 141 -21.97 -11.38 -11.67
C LYS A 141 -22.98 -12.04 -10.75
#